data_AF-S3JKT6-F1
#
_entry.id   AF-S3JKT6-F1
#
_cell.length_a   1.000
_cell.length_b   1.000
_cell.length_c   1.000
_cell.angle_alpha   90.00
_cell.angle_beta   90.00
_cell.angle_gamma   90.00
#
_symmetry.space_group_name_H-M   'P 1'
#
loop_
_entity.id
_entity.type
_entity.pdbx_description
1 polymer ?
#
loop_
_entity_poly.entity_id
_entity_poly.type
_entity_poly.pdbx_seq_one_letter_code
_entity_poly.pdbx_strand_id
1 'polypeptide(L)'
;MGYKNITMGGMVPLKTTQILETLEEIKPLLKSDTRVHLLGIARPESFADFIKFGVTSIDSTTPLQQAFKDRKNNYHTPDGPAYTAVRVPQFDANPSLSRKIKSGVIDQDIARHLEKNAMNALFEYDKGALSLDKALETVLAYERLHSGEKEAEKIRADYERTLGDRPWKQCKCNICKAIGINVIIFRGAERNRRRGFHNIQVLYSRLQRTLSQRSEELS
;
A
#
# COMPACT_ATOMS: atom_id res chain seq x y z
N MET A 1 34.53 -9.23 -20.13
CA MET A 1 33.92 -10.26 -19.25
C MET A 1 32.74 -10.91 -19.97
N GLY A 2 32.39 -12.16 -19.64
CA GLY A 2 31.36 -12.97 -20.35
C GLY A 2 29.98 -13.00 -19.71
N TYR A 3 29.59 -11.97 -18.96
CA TYR A 3 28.30 -11.95 -18.25
C TYR A 3 27.12 -11.78 -19.20
N LYS A 4 26.05 -12.51 -18.92
CA LYS A 4 24.75 -12.41 -19.61
C LYS A 4 23.68 -11.69 -18.79
N ASN A 5 23.84 -11.63 -17.47
CA ASN A 5 22.92 -10.92 -16.57
C ASN A 5 23.65 -9.75 -15.95
N ILE A 6 23.11 -8.55 -16.08
CA ILE A 6 23.67 -7.33 -15.51
C ILE A 6 22.61 -6.69 -14.63
N THR A 7 23.01 -6.29 -13.42
CA THR A 7 22.14 -5.57 -12.50
C THR A 7 22.52 -4.10 -12.48
N MET A 8 21.52 -3.24 -12.67
CA MET A 8 21.65 -1.80 -12.48
C MET A 8 21.27 -1.45 -11.04
N GLY A 9 22.29 -1.36 -10.19
CA GLY A 9 22.17 -0.91 -8.80
C GLY A 9 22.25 0.62 -8.66
N GLY A 10 21.99 1.14 -7.46
CA GLY A 10 22.14 2.57 -7.15
C GLY A 10 21.07 3.50 -7.74
N MET A 11 20.06 2.94 -8.41
CA MET A 11 19.01 3.71 -9.11
C MET A 11 17.81 4.10 -8.23
N VAL A 12 17.66 3.51 -7.04
CA VAL A 12 16.54 3.77 -6.12
C VAL A 12 16.28 5.27 -5.85
N PRO A 13 17.29 6.13 -5.57
CA PRO A 13 17.05 7.54 -5.31
C PRO A 13 16.71 8.37 -6.56
N LEU A 14 16.86 7.82 -7.77
CA LEU A 14 16.71 8.57 -9.02
C LEU A 14 15.23 8.80 -9.38
N LYS A 15 14.94 9.89 -10.09
CA LYS A 15 13.64 10.09 -10.73
C LYS A 15 13.47 9.16 -11.93
N THR A 16 12.23 8.95 -12.34
CA THR A 16 11.91 8.01 -13.43
C THR A 16 12.60 8.43 -14.72
N THR A 17 12.57 9.73 -15.02
CA THR A 17 13.24 10.31 -16.19
C THR A 17 14.74 9.99 -16.22
N GLN A 18 15.43 10.14 -15.09
CA GLN A 18 16.86 9.84 -14.98
C GLN A 18 17.18 8.35 -15.18
N ILE A 19 16.30 7.46 -14.70
CA ILE A 19 16.43 6.02 -14.95
C ILE A 19 16.26 5.73 -16.44
N LEU A 20 15.25 6.33 -17.07
CA LEU A 20 14.99 6.16 -18.50
C LEU A 20 16.13 6.69 -19.37
N GLU A 21 16.64 7.88 -19.08
CA GLU A 21 17.83 8.46 -19.73
C GLU A 21 19.03 7.50 -19.63
N THR A 22 19.29 6.95 -18.43
CA THR A 22 20.38 5.99 -18.24
C THR A 22 20.16 4.71 -19.05
N LEU A 23 18.93 4.18 -19.07
CA LEU A 23 18.58 2.97 -19.79
C LEU A 23 18.69 3.16 -21.32
N GLU A 24 18.32 4.32 -21.83
CA GLU A 24 18.44 4.69 -23.22
C GLU A 24 19.90 4.74 -23.68
N GLU A 25 20.76 5.40 -22.90
CA GLU A 25 22.20 5.51 -23.18
C GLU A 25 22.93 4.16 -23.16
N ILE A 26 22.57 3.25 -22.23
CA ILE A 26 23.24 1.94 -22.18
C ILE A 26 22.74 0.98 -23.26
N LYS A 27 21.47 1.10 -23.71
CA LYS A 27 20.85 0.16 -24.64
C LYS A 27 21.71 -0.16 -25.88
N PRO A 28 22.27 0.81 -26.63
CA PRO A 28 23.10 0.52 -27.80
C PRO A 28 24.44 -0.18 -27.45
N LEU A 29 24.86 -0.14 -26.19
CA LEU A 29 26.09 -0.78 -25.71
C LEU A 29 25.86 -2.24 -25.27
N LEU A 30 24.61 -2.65 -25.09
CA LEU A 30 24.25 -4.00 -24.66
C LEU A 30 24.31 -4.98 -25.82
N LYS A 31 24.92 -6.15 -25.58
CA LYS A 31 24.78 -7.30 -26.50
C LYS A 31 23.33 -7.76 -26.54
N SER A 32 22.91 -8.33 -27.66
CA SER A 32 21.55 -8.83 -27.86
C SER A 32 21.11 -9.90 -26.85
N ASP A 33 22.04 -10.67 -26.28
CA ASP A 33 21.76 -11.69 -25.26
C ASP A 33 21.91 -11.19 -23.81
N THR A 34 22.13 -9.89 -23.62
CA THR A 34 22.23 -9.29 -22.28
C THR A 34 20.86 -9.13 -21.64
N ARG A 35 20.73 -9.61 -20.41
CA ARG A 35 19.54 -9.51 -19.56
C ARG A 35 19.79 -8.46 -18.48
N VAL A 36 19.08 -7.34 -18.56
CA VAL A 36 19.20 -6.26 -17.57
C VAL A 36 18.20 -6.45 -16.44
N HIS A 37 18.65 -6.25 -15.21
CA HIS A 37 17.85 -6.25 -13.99
C HIS A 37 17.88 -4.86 -13.33
N LEU A 38 16.72 -4.30 -12.97
CA LEU A 38 16.65 -3.09 -12.14
C LEU A 38 16.49 -3.47 -10.67
N LEU A 39 17.50 -3.17 -9.86
CA LEU A 39 17.49 -3.52 -8.44
C LEU A 39 16.66 -2.52 -7.62
N GLY A 40 15.66 -3.03 -6.90
CA GLY A 40 14.83 -2.25 -5.98
C GLY A 40 13.85 -1.27 -6.64
N ILE A 41 13.64 -1.34 -7.95
CA ILE A 41 12.77 -0.45 -8.73
C ILE A 41 11.48 -1.17 -9.12
N ALA A 42 10.33 -0.60 -8.74
CA ALA A 42 9.03 -0.98 -9.27
C ALA A 42 8.19 0.27 -9.53
N ARG A 43 8.09 0.67 -10.81
CA ARG A 43 7.35 1.83 -11.30
C ARG A 43 6.39 1.38 -12.39
N PRO A 44 5.17 0.94 -12.02
CA PRO A 44 4.23 0.35 -12.97
C PRO A 44 3.97 1.20 -14.21
N GLU A 45 3.95 2.52 -14.03
CA GLU A 45 3.77 3.52 -15.08
C GLU A 45 4.89 3.52 -16.13
N SER A 46 6.06 2.95 -15.82
CA SER A 46 7.24 2.92 -16.71
C SER A 46 7.65 1.51 -17.10
N PHE A 47 6.84 0.49 -16.81
CA PHE A 47 7.16 -0.88 -17.19
C PHE A 47 7.33 -1.03 -18.71
N ALA A 48 6.46 -0.42 -19.52
CA ALA A 48 6.58 -0.46 -20.97
C ALA A 48 7.92 0.09 -21.45
N ASP A 49 8.33 1.26 -20.93
CA ASP A 49 9.60 1.89 -21.26
C ASP A 49 10.80 1.06 -20.80
N PHE A 50 10.76 0.53 -19.57
CA PHE A 50 11.83 -0.35 -19.06
C PHE A 50 12.04 -1.55 -20.00
N ILE A 51 10.97 -2.22 -20.41
CA ILE A 51 11.08 -3.37 -21.31
C ILE A 51 11.52 -2.91 -22.71
N LYS A 52 11.09 -1.72 -23.18
CA LYS A 52 11.57 -1.13 -24.45
C LYS A 52 13.08 -0.88 -24.42
N PHE A 53 13.65 -0.54 -23.26
CA PHE A 53 15.08 -0.33 -23.09
C PHE A 53 15.88 -1.58 -22.68
N GLY A 54 15.29 -2.77 -22.77
CA GLY A 54 16.00 -4.04 -22.57
C GLY A 54 16.04 -4.53 -21.12
N VAL A 55 15.26 -3.93 -20.21
CA VAL A 55 15.05 -4.48 -18.87
C VAL A 55 14.25 -5.77 -18.97
N THR A 56 14.79 -6.83 -18.36
CA THR A 56 14.21 -8.19 -18.39
C THR A 56 13.68 -8.64 -17.03
N SER A 57 14.09 -7.98 -15.95
CA SER A 57 13.61 -8.29 -14.60
C SER A 57 13.74 -7.08 -13.68
N ILE A 58 12.92 -7.07 -12.62
CA ILE A 58 12.91 -6.06 -11.58
C ILE A 58 12.66 -6.73 -10.22
N ASP A 59 13.06 -6.09 -9.14
CA ASP A 59 12.59 -6.40 -7.79
C ASP A 59 12.19 -5.12 -7.06
N SER A 60 11.32 -5.24 -6.05
CA SER A 60 11.06 -4.12 -5.15
C SER A 60 10.40 -4.56 -3.86
N THR A 61 10.87 -3.99 -2.75
CA THR A 61 10.19 -4.09 -1.45
C THR A 61 9.17 -2.97 -1.22
N THR A 62 9.05 -2.01 -2.15
CA THR A 62 8.20 -0.82 -2.01
C THR A 62 6.75 -1.16 -1.68
N PRO A 63 6.05 -2.09 -2.37
CA PRO A 63 4.64 -2.39 -2.06
C PRO A 63 4.45 -2.95 -0.64
N LEU A 64 5.43 -3.73 -0.16
CA LEU A 64 5.45 -4.25 1.20
C LEU A 64 5.68 -3.10 2.18
N GLN A 65 6.73 -2.28 1.99
CA GLN A 65 7.05 -1.17 2.88
C GLN A 65 5.91 -0.16 2.98
N GLN A 66 5.26 0.17 1.87
CA GLN A 66 4.12 1.10 1.84
C GLN A 66 2.97 0.62 2.71
N ALA A 67 2.70 -0.69 2.77
CA ALA A 67 1.67 -1.23 3.65
C ALA A 67 1.91 -0.95 5.14
N PHE A 68 3.18 -0.73 5.55
CA PHE A 68 3.55 -0.42 6.94
C PHE A 68 3.88 1.05 7.20
N LYS A 69 4.47 1.74 6.23
CA LYS A 69 5.09 3.07 6.44
C LYS A 69 4.33 4.19 5.74
N ASP A 70 3.64 3.92 4.64
CA ASP A 70 2.97 4.96 3.88
C ASP A 70 1.71 5.42 4.60
N ARG A 71 1.55 6.74 4.72
CA ARG A 71 0.44 7.34 5.43
C ARG A 71 -0.88 7.23 4.65
N LYS A 72 -0.84 7.30 3.32
CA LYS A 72 -2.02 7.44 2.47
C LYS A 72 -2.12 6.35 1.39
N ASN A 73 -0.99 5.93 0.82
CA ASN A 73 -0.96 4.99 -0.30
C ASN A 73 -0.52 3.61 0.18
N ASN A 74 -1.32 2.97 1.03
CA ASN A 74 -0.92 1.73 1.69
C ASN A 74 -1.81 0.52 1.36
N TYR A 75 -2.93 0.72 0.63
CA TYR A 75 -3.70 -0.34 -0.04
C TYR A 75 -3.73 -0.09 -1.55
N HIS A 76 -3.10 -0.94 -2.34
CA HIS A 76 -3.01 -0.76 -3.79
C HIS A 76 -4.21 -1.35 -4.53
N THR A 77 -4.50 -0.81 -5.71
CA THR A 77 -5.55 -1.30 -6.61
C THR A 77 -4.97 -1.62 -7.98
N PRO A 78 -5.56 -2.54 -8.76
CA PRO A 78 -5.08 -2.81 -10.11
C PRO A 78 -5.14 -1.59 -11.03
N ASP A 79 -6.26 -0.86 -11.00
CA ASP A 79 -6.66 0.10 -12.05
C ASP A 79 -6.88 1.55 -11.55
N GLY A 80 -6.46 1.88 -10.33
CA GLY A 80 -6.76 3.20 -9.78
C GLY A 80 -5.76 3.71 -8.75
N PRO A 81 -6.13 4.80 -8.05
CA PRO A 81 -5.33 5.31 -6.96
C PRO A 81 -5.30 4.29 -5.82
N ALA A 82 -4.24 4.35 -5.03
CA ALA A 82 -4.20 3.64 -3.76
C ALA A 82 -5.22 4.22 -2.78
N TYR A 83 -5.54 3.44 -1.76
CA TYR A 83 -6.42 3.81 -0.65
C TYR A 83 -5.65 3.87 0.67
N THR A 84 -6.22 4.62 1.60
CA THR A 84 -5.69 4.80 2.95
C THR A 84 -6.32 3.78 3.88
N ALA A 85 -5.52 2.88 4.44
CA ALA A 85 -5.95 1.99 5.50
C ALA A 85 -6.37 2.77 6.75
N VAL A 86 -7.49 2.35 7.34
CA VAL A 86 -8.11 2.95 8.53
C VAL A 86 -7.31 2.59 9.77
N ARG A 87 -6.77 3.58 10.47
CA ARG A 87 -5.93 3.36 11.66
C ARG A 87 -6.78 3.06 12.88
N VAL A 88 -6.49 1.93 13.51
CA VAL A 88 -7.02 1.58 14.82
C VAL A 88 -5.87 1.01 15.65
N PRO A 89 -4.87 1.83 16.04
CA PRO A 89 -3.75 1.37 16.85
C PRO A 89 -4.22 0.67 18.14
N GLN A 90 -3.41 -0.21 18.69
CA GLN A 90 -3.71 -0.86 19.98
C GLN A 90 -3.30 0.10 21.11
N PHE A 91 -4.19 0.37 22.06
CA PHE A 91 -3.95 1.33 23.13
C PHE A 91 -2.76 0.92 24.02
N ASP A 92 -2.53 -0.38 24.18
CA ASP A 92 -1.49 -0.99 25.01
C ASP A 92 -0.20 -1.33 24.25
N ALA A 93 -0.24 -1.46 22.92
CA ALA A 93 0.92 -1.81 22.08
C ALA A 93 1.38 -0.68 21.13
N ASN A 94 0.72 0.48 21.12
CA ASN A 94 1.18 1.67 20.38
C ASN A 94 2.01 2.59 21.28
N PRO A 95 3.31 2.81 21.03
CA PRO A 95 4.18 3.58 21.92
C PRO A 95 3.71 5.02 22.22
N SER A 96 3.08 5.68 21.26
CA SER A 96 2.54 7.04 21.43
C SER A 96 1.34 7.04 22.38
N LEU A 97 0.37 6.14 22.17
CA LEU A 97 -0.77 5.98 23.07
C LEU A 97 -0.33 5.54 24.47
N SER A 98 0.54 4.53 24.56
CA SER A 98 1.04 4.04 25.84
C SER A 98 1.74 5.15 26.64
N ARG A 99 2.47 6.06 25.97
CA ARG A 99 3.09 7.22 26.65
C ARG A 99 2.04 8.20 27.17
N LYS A 100 1.04 8.57 26.35
CA LYS A 100 -0.03 9.49 26.73
C LYS A 100 -0.90 8.95 27.87
N ILE A 101 -1.13 7.64 27.88
CA ILE A 101 -1.86 6.96 28.97
C ILE A 101 -1.03 7.00 30.26
N LYS A 102 0.25 6.62 30.19
CA LYS A 102 1.15 6.62 31.37
C LYS A 102 1.36 8.02 31.95
N SER A 103 1.30 9.07 31.13
CA SER A 103 1.41 10.45 31.58
C SER A 103 0.09 11.06 32.07
N GLY A 104 -1.02 10.30 32.07
CA GLY A 104 -2.35 10.79 32.47
C GLY A 104 -3.02 11.74 31.48
N VAL A 105 -2.46 11.91 30.27
CA VAL A 105 -3.05 12.77 29.23
C VAL A 105 -4.27 12.12 28.59
N ILE A 106 -4.27 10.78 28.53
CA ILE A 106 -5.41 9.98 28.05
C ILE A 106 -5.81 9.02 29.15
N ASP A 107 -7.09 9.01 29.49
CA ASP A 107 -7.66 7.99 30.37
C ASP A 107 -7.65 6.61 29.70
N GLN A 108 -7.19 5.59 30.43
CA GLN A 108 -7.02 4.24 29.91
C GLN A 108 -8.36 3.58 29.56
N ASP A 109 -9.41 3.81 30.35
CA ASP A 109 -10.73 3.22 30.13
C ASP A 109 -11.41 3.85 28.93
N ILE A 110 -11.27 5.17 28.76
CA ILE A 110 -11.70 5.88 27.54
C ILE A 110 -10.99 5.32 26.31
N ALA A 111 -9.66 5.16 26.35
CA ALA A 111 -8.90 4.61 25.23
C ALA A 111 -9.34 3.19 24.86
N ARG A 112 -9.53 2.32 25.85
CA ARG A 112 -10.01 0.94 25.65
C ARG A 112 -11.40 0.92 25.04
N HIS A 113 -12.31 1.78 25.53
CA HIS A 113 -13.69 1.84 25.04
C HIS A 113 -13.76 2.33 23.60
N LEU A 114 -13.09 3.44 23.28
CA LEU A 114 -13.09 4.01 21.93
C LEU A 114 -12.43 3.07 20.90
N GLU A 115 -11.35 2.39 21.28
CA GLU A 115 -10.73 1.38 20.41
C GLU A 115 -11.69 0.22 20.09
N LYS A 116 -12.36 -0.32 21.13
CA LYS A 116 -13.33 -1.42 20.98
C LYS A 116 -14.48 -0.97 20.07
N ASN A 117 -14.99 0.25 20.26
CA ASN A 117 -16.05 0.80 19.44
C ASN A 117 -15.61 0.98 17.99
N ALA A 118 -14.40 1.51 17.73
CA ALA A 118 -13.86 1.65 16.38
C ALA A 118 -13.73 0.29 15.67
N MET A 119 -13.20 -0.72 16.34
CA MET A 119 -13.11 -2.08 15.79
C MET A 119 -14.49 -2.68 15.49
N ASN A 120 -15.42 -2.58 16.44
CA ASN A 120 -16.78 -3.11 16.27
C ASN A 120 -17.52 -2.39 15.14
N ALA A 121 -17.40 -1.06 15.06
CA ALA A 121 -18.04 -0.27 14.02
C ALA A 121 -17.56 -0.67 12.63
N LEU A 122 -16.25 -0.91 12.45
CA LEU A 122 -15.71 -1.41 11.20
C LEU A 122 -16.25 -2.80 10.84
N PHE A 123 -16.35 -3.72 11.80
CA PHE A 123 -16.89 -5.06 11.53
C PHE A 123 -18.39 -5.06 11.25
N GLU A 124 -19.19 -4.28 11.98
CA GLU A 124 -20.63 -4.14 11.70
C GLU A 124 -20.88 -3.42 10.39
N TYR A 125 -20.05 -2.43 10.05
CA TYR A 125 -20.05 -1.81 8.72
C TYR A 125 -19.79 -2.86 7.63
N ASP A 126 -18.75 -3.70 7.78
CA ASP A 126 -18.40 -4.72 6.79
C ASP A 126 -19.53 -5.73 6.50
N LYS A 127 -20.35 -6.02 7.52
CA LYS A 127 -21.55 -6.87 7.42
C LYS A 127 -22.78 -6.16 6.88
N GLY A 128 -22.74 -4.82 6.74
CA GLY A 128 -23.88 -4.00 6.33
C GLY A 128 -24.84 -3.63 7.47
N ALA A 129 -24.45 -3.86 8.73
CA ALA A 129 -25.28 -3.57 9.92
C ALA A 129 -25.07 -2.13 10.45
N LEU A 130 -24.07 -1.41 9.95
CA LEU A 130 -23.80 -0.02 10.31
C LEU A 130 -23.68 0.85 9.05
N SER A 131 -24.17 2.10 9.09
CA SER A 131 -24.02 3.05 7.98
C SER A 131 -22.58 3.56 7.88
N LEU A 132 -22.23 4.11 6.70
CA LEU A 132 -20.92 4.72 6.45
C LEU A 132 -20.63 5.84 7.46
N ASP A 133 -21.54 6.79 7.61
CA ASP A 133 -21.35 7.96 8.49
C ASP A 133 -21.10 7.55 9.94
N LYS A 134 -21.88 6.58 10.45
CA LYS A 134 -21.70 6.08 11.82
C LYS A 134 -20.36 5.36 11.99
N ALA A 135 -19.94 4.55 11.02
CA ALA A 135 -18.65 3.89 11.06
C ALA A 135 -17.49 4.89 11.02
N LEU A 136 -17.58 5.87 10.12
CA LEU A 136 -16.60 6.93 9.94
C LEU A 136 -16.45 7.77 11.22
N GLU A 137 -17.54 8.27 11.78
CA GLU A 137 -17.48 9.09 12.99
C GLU A 137 -16.96 8.31 14.21
N THR A 138 -17.30 7.03 14.33
CA THR A 138 -16.79 6.19 15.43
C THR A 138 -15.26 5.99 15.33
N VAL A 139 -14.76 5.77 14.11
CA VAL A 139 -13.32 5.65 13.87
C VAL A 139 -12.61 6.99 14.09
N LEU A 140 -13.19 8.09 13.62
CA LEU A 140 -12.62 9.43 13.79
C LEU A 140 -12.60 9.84 15.26
N ALA A 141 -13.58 9.45 16.07
CA ALA A 141 -13.54 9.67 17.52
C ALA A 141 -12.28 9.03 18.16
N TYR A 142 -11.90 7.83 17.73
CA TYR A 142 -10.65 7.20 18.19
C TYR A 142 -9.39 7.87 17.60
N GLU A 143 -9.43 8.28 16.34
CA GLU A 143 -8.32 9.04 15.72
C GLU A 143 -8.08 10.38 16.43
N ARG A 144 -9.14 11.09 16.84
CA ARG A 144 -9.05 12.34 17.63
C ARG A 144 -8.35 12.11 18.96
N LEU A 145 -8.67 11.03 19.67
CA LEU A 145 -7.98 10.63 20.90
C LEU A 145 -6.50 10.34 20.64
N HIS A 146 -6.20 9.59 19.58
CA HIS A 146 -4.85 9.14 19.27
C HIS A 146 -3.93 10.25 18.75
N SER A 147 -4.38 10.98 17.74
CA SER A 147 -3.60 11.88 16.90
C SER A 147 -4.00 13.36 17.06
N GLY A 148 -5.12 13.65 17.72
CA GLY A 148 -5.66 15.01 17.90
C GLY A 148 -6.60 15.45 16.78
N GLU A 149 -7.41 16.48 17.06
CA GLU A 149 -8.48 16.96 16.17
C GLU A 149 -7.99 17.30 14.75
N LYS A 150 -6.87 18.03 14.66
CA LYS A 150 -6.30 18.47 13.39
C LYS A 150 -5.93 17.32 12.46
N GLU A 151 -5.42 16.22 13.01
CA GLU A 151 -5.02 15.06 12.20
C GLU A 151 -6.23 14.19 11.83
N ALA A 152 -7.24 14.12 12.69
CA ALA A 152 -8.52 13.48 12.37
C ALA A 152 -9.23 14.18 11.20
N GLU A 153 -9.28 15.51 11.20
CA GLU A 153 -9.93 16.26 10.12
C GLU A 153 -9.20 16.08 8.78
N LYS A 154 -7.86 16.06 8.79
CA LYS A 154 -7.06 15.83 7.58
C LYS A 154 -7.25 14.44 6.96
N ILE A 155 -7.51 13.42 7.78
CA ILE A 155 -7.63 12.02 7.30
C ILE A 155 -9.08 11.64 6.99
N ARG A 156 -10.05 12.46 7.39
CA ARG A 156 -11.49 12.20 7.23
C ARG A 156 -11.88 11.81 5.81
N ALA A 157 -11.53 12.65 4.83
CA ALA A 157 -11.84 12.38 3.42
C ALA A 157 -11.18 11.09 2.89
N ASP A 158 -9.97 10.78 3.37
CA ASP A 158 -9.26 9.54 2.98
C ASP A 158 -9.95 8.28 3.55
N TYR A 159 -10.45 8.35 4.80
CA TYR A 159 -11.22 7.28 5.42
C TYR A 159 -12.61 7.14 4.79
N GLU A 160 -13.30 8.25 4.55
CA GLU A 160 -14.61 8.27 3.90
C GLU A 160 -14.54 7.63 2.51
N ARG A 161 -13.55 8.03 1.68
CA ARG A 161 -13.31 7.42 0.38
C ARG A 161 -13.04 5.92 0.49
N THR A 162 -12.19 5.51 1.42
CA THR A 162 -11.84 4.09 1.57
C THR A 162 -13.03 3.25 2.01
N LEU A 163 -13.77 3.73 3.02
CA LEU A 163 -14.93 3.03 3.54
C LEU A 163 -16.09 3.04 2.53
N GLY A 164 -16.34 4.16 1.86
CA GLY A 164 -17.40 4.31 0.85
C GLY A 164 -17.19 3.42 -0.37
N ASP A 165 -15.98 3.40 -0.94
CA ASP A 165 -15.68 2.61 -2.14
C ASP A 165 -15.59 1.10 -1.84
N ARG A 166 -15.29 0.73 -0.58
CA ARG A 166 -15.13 -0.67 -0.14
C ARG A 166 -14.20 -1.50 -1.03
N PRO A 167 -12.97 -1.04 -1.34
CA PRO A 167 -12.13 -1.69 -2.35
C PRO A 167 -11.72 -3.12 -2.00
N TRP A 168 -11.78 -3.51 -0.72
CA TRP A 168 -11.53 -4.89 -0.27
C TRP A 168 -12.65 -5.87 -0.64
N LYS A 169 -13.89 -5.40 -0.78
CA LYS A 169 -15.03 -6.23 -1.23
C LYS A 169 -14.97 -6.49 -2.74
N GLN A 170 -14.44 -5.53 -3.49
CA GLN A 170 -14.30 -5.62 -4.96
C GLN A 170 -13.06 -6.44 -5.37
N CYS A 171 -12.05 -6.52 -4.51
CA CYS A 171 -10.82 -7.24 -4.81
C CYS A 171 -11.01 -8.76 -4.78
N LYS A 172 -10.59 -9.44 -5.85
CA LYS A 172 -10.71 -10.89 -6.00
C LYS A 172 -9.52 -11.71 -5.46
N CYS A 173 -8.52 -11.06 -4.87
CA CYS A 173 -7.33 -11.75 -4.36
C CYS A 173 -7.64 -12.62 -3.14
N ASN A 174 -6.83 -13.66 -2.90
CA ASN A 174 -7.05 -14.61 -1.80
C ASN A 174 -6.95 -13.93 -0.43
N ILE A 175 -6.18 -12.86 -0.31
CA ILE A 175 -6.00 -12.13 0.95
C ILE A 175 -7.27 -11.37 1.30
N CYS A 176 -7.76 -10.51 0.41
CA CYS A 176 -8.99 -9.74 0.62
C CYS A 176 -10.20 -10.64 0.85
N LYS A 177 -10.31 -11.76 0.11
CA LYS A 177 -11.35 -12.78 0.34
C LYS A 177 -11.25 -13.42 1.73
N ALA A 178 -10.04 -13.72 2.19
CA ALA A 178 -9.83 -14.43 3.45
C ALA A 178 -10.02 -13.56 4.69
N ILE A 179 -9.58 -12.30 4.66
CA ILE A 179 -9.57 -11.44 5.87
C ILE A 179 -10.56 -10.27 5.82
N GLY A 180 -11.22 -10.06 4.67
CA GLY A 180 -12.23 -9.02 4.48
C GLY A 180 -11.70 -7.64 4.86
N ILE A 181 -12.50 -6.88 5.60
CA ILE A 181 -12.14 -5.52 6.04
C ILE A 181 -10.82 -5.45 6.82
N ASN A 182 -10.35 -6.54 7.44
CA ASN A 182 -9.07 -6.54 8.15
C ASN A 182 -7.89 -6.16 7.24
N VAL A 183 -7.99 -6.32 5.92
CA VAL A 183 -6.95 -5.87 4.99
C VAL A 183 -6.80 -4.34 5.00
N ILE A 184 -7.89 -3.59 5.19
CA ILE A 184 -7.86 -2.12 5.24
C ILE A 184 -7.72 -1.57 6.66
N ILE A 185 -7.71 -2.41 7.69
CA ILE A 185 -7.45 -1.95 9.07
C ILE A 185 -5.93 -1.87 9.27
N PHE A 186 -5.43 -0.67 9.53
CA PHE A 186 -4.05 -0.45 9.94
C PHE A 186 -3.94 -0.69 11.45
N ARG A 187 -3.67 -1.95 11.80
CA ARG A 187 -3.57 -2.41 13.20
C ARG A 187 -2.78 -3.71 13.31
N GLY A 188 -1.68 -3.67 14.06
CA GLY A 188 -0.83 -4.84 14.30
C GLY A 188 -0.04 -5.27 13.07
N ALA A 189 1.08 -5.97 13.30
CA ALA A 189 2.00 -6.35 12.23
C ALA A 189 1.36 -7.29 11.20
N GLU A 190 0.54 -8.24 11.64
CA GLU A 190 -0.01 -9.28 10.76
C GLU A 190 -0.98 -8.74 9.71
N ARG A 191 -1.89 -7.82 10.06
CA ARG A 191 -2.79 -7.20 9.07
C ARG A 191 -2.00 -6.40 8.04
N ASN A 192 -1.03 -5.63 8.49
CA ASN A 192 -0.17 -4.82 7.63
C ASN A 192 0.67 -5.70 6.70
N ARG A 193 1.19 -6.84 7.19
CA ARG A 193 1.92 -7.83 6.39
C ARG A 193 1.03 -8.44 5.30
N ARG A 194 -0.20 -8.85 5.66
CA ARG A 194 -1.18 -9.39 4.70
C ARG A 194 -1.55 -8.34 3.64
N ARG A 195 -1.78 -7.09 4.02
CA ARG A 195 -1.97 -5.98 3.06
C ARG A 195 -0.75 -5.79 2.14
N GLY A 196 0.46 -5.92 2.68
CA GLY A 196 1.69 -5.86 1.88
C GLY A 196 1.76 -6.94 0.80
N PHE A 197 1.38 -8.18 1.13
CA PHE A 197 1.30 -9.25 0.12
C PHE A 197 0.20 -8.99 -0.93
N HIS A 198 -0.93 -8.39 -0.53
CA HIS A 198 -1.93 -7.91 -1.49
C HIS A 198 -1.32 -6.86 -2.43
N ASN A 199 -0.59 -5.88 -1.90
CA ASN A 199 0.07 -4.85 -2.72
C ASN A 199 1.11 -5.44 -3.70
N ILE A 200 1.85 -6.47 -3.27
CA ILE A 200 2.77 -7.21 -4.15
C ILE A 200 2.00 -7.91 -5.27
N GLN A 201 0.89 -8.58 -4.95
CA GLN A 201 0.06 -9.24 -5.97
C GLN A 201 -0.50 -8.22 -6.98
N VAL A 202 -0.93 -7.04 -6.52
CA VAL A 202 -1.37 -5.94 -7.41
C VAL A 202 -0.23 -5.47 -8.32
N LEU A 203 0.99 -5.31 -7.78
CA LEU A 203 2.16 -4.95 -8.59
C LEU A 203 2.42 -6.00 -9.69
N TYR A 204 2.37 -7.28 -9.33
CA TYR A 204 2.53 -8.38 -10.27
C TYR A 204 1.45 -8.38 -11.36
N SER A 205 0.19 -8.16 -10.99
CA SER A 205 -0.90 -8.04 -11.97
C SER A 205 -0.71 -6.88 -12.95
N ARG A 206 -0.21 -5.73 -12.48
CA ARG A 206 0.13 -4.59 -13.36
C ARG A 206 1.24 -4.95 -14.34
N LEU A 207 2.29 -5.64 -13.88
CA LEU A 207 3.37 -6.13 -14.74
C LEU A 207 2.85 -7.11 -15.80
N GLN A 208 2.03 -8.08 -15.41
CA GLN A 208 1.44 -9.05 -16.34
C GLN A 208 0.60 -8.37 -17.42
N ARG A 209 -0.21 -7.37 -17.05
CA ARG A 209 -1.00 -6.60 -18.02
C ARG A 209 -0.12 -5.90 -19.06
N THR A 210 0.96 -5.24 -18.62
CA THR A 210 1.90 -4.58 -19.54
C THR A 210 2.54 -5.57 -20.50
N LEU A 211 2.89 -6.77 -20.03
CA LEU A 211 3.46 -7.82 -20.88
C LEU A 211 2.46 -8.37 -21.92
N SER A 212 1.20 -8.53 -21.52
CA SER A 212 0.12 -8.96 -22.43
C SER A 212 -0.14 -7.92 -23.53
N GLN A 213 -0.29 -6.64 -23.17
CA GLN A 213 -0.53 -5.56 -24.13
C GLN A 213 0.58 -5.45 -25.18
N ARG A 214 1.84 -5.56 -24.74
CA ARG A 214 2.98 -5.56 -25.66
C ARG A 214 3.01 -6.76 -26.61
N SER A 215 2.54 -7.93 -26.14
CA SER A 215 2.50 -9.13 -26.98
C SER A 215 1.48 -8.99 -28.12
N GLU A 216 0.34 -8.35 -27.84
CA GLU A 216 -0.70 -8.02 -28.82
C GLU A 216 -0.24 -6.95 -29.84
N GLU A 217 0.59 -5.99 -29.43
CA GLU A 217 1.17 -4.98 -30.35
C GLU A 217 2.21 -5.57 -31.32
N LEU A 218 2.81 -6.71 -30.98
CA LEU A 218 3.85 -7.37 -31.78
C LEU A 218 3.32 -8.51 -32.68
N SER A 219 2.05 -8.89 -32.52
CA SER A 219 1.35 -9.93 -33.30
C SER A 219 0.54 -9.32 -34.44
#